data_AF-A0A7S4ERW1-F1
#
_entry.id   AF-A0A7S4ERW1-F1
#
_cell.length_a   1.000
_cell.length_b   1.000
_cell.length_c   1.000
_cell.angle_alpha   90.00
_cell.angle_beta   90.00
_cell.angle_gamma   90.00
#
_symmetry.space_group_name_H-M   'P 1'
#
loop_
_entity.id
_entity.type
_entity.pdbx_description
1 polymer ?
#
loop_
_entity_poly.entity_id
_entity_poly.type
_entity_poly.pdbx_seq_one_letter_code
_entity_poly.pdbx_strand_id
1 'polypeptide(L)'
;SAPGWSTGASASWSSDAAEAEALSLELLAPSHDATTRVGASVRVLPHVCFLNARAAQALLPRAAVGQRFAALLVGRDGGGDGGGGDGGVAATERHVSAVELLHRGARLSPAWAVRPLLPTRWTLERTRIDPLMRAPPSFNESKTLVLRSRCKRQPTTGARRLHWLVEPDDAAWPTNCEEQPELCALVKRVAVDRRVMAAVSNGNILHMLGQFVDIVESIGIANFMVVALDDRTAQFLSKRRTPHYLRPLRSRSGSTDNHATSGLKFSILAELLSVGVSVLLSDVDVVFTQNPFPALYADADVEGMSDGWDELSAYGHTHTLPLPMSTQGPLRSIRLVARNSGLFYLSATHQALRMMKTLAQRMASEDVWDQSAYNQEMWRLAYADKAAAGVSTRVMNYLCFMNTKTLFRYMRHDEQLRDIAQHKPVSIHVNYHPEKELRMESIKDFYLNRKASALDAWNGGEGRNTHSCIGKVGLHTNSMPMLTEKELQGSRLARSIIEAAEEWEWSGRGPFRFGASGAFEASWARGEWGTVPSQWRKDSLYVRVEGEIYILMFLSEKWSFVALRCSDEQVTFGQLRSPDVPKNRLVW
;
A
#
# COMPACT_ATOMS: atom_id res chain seq x y z
N SER A 1 -36.90 -25.26 -15.97
CA SER A 1 -37.84 -24.15 -16.16
C SER A 1 -37.54 -23.06 -15.15
N ALA A 2 -36.79 -22.04 -15.56
CA ALA A 2 -36.57 -20.84 -14.76
C ALA A 2 -37.73 -19.85 -14.98
N PRO A 3 -38.29 -19.21 -13.95
CA PRO A 3 -39.19 -18.09 -14.15
C PRO A 3 -38.53 -16.75 -13.78
N GLY A 4 -38.65 -15.78 -14.69
CA GLY A 4 -38.94 -14.40 -14.32
C GLY A 4 -37.79 -13.38 -14.42
N TRP A 5 -37.38 -13.02 -15.64
CA TRP A 5 -36.90 -11.66 -15.90
C TRP A 5 -38.00 -10.92 -16.66
N SER A 6 -38.80 -10.13 -15.96
CA SER A 6 -39.77 -9.22 -16.54
C SER A 6 -39.05 -8.00 -17.13
N THR A 7 -39.20 -7.80 -18.42
CA THR A 7 -38.83 -6.57 -19.13
C THR A 7 -39.84 -5.46 -18.82
N GLY A 8 -39.38 -4.26 -18.46
CA GLY A 8 -40.28 -3.14 -18.22
C GLY A 8 -39.61 -1.85 -17.75
N ALA A 9 -39.22 -1.02 -18.72
CA ALA A 9 -39.23 0.45 -18.75
C ALA A 9 -38.79 1.29 -17.52
N SER A 10 -37.96 2.30 -17.82
CA SER A 10 -37.58 3.46 -17.00
C SER A 10 -36.56 3.23 -15.86
N ALA A 11 -35.38 2.70 -16.19
CA ALA A 11 -34.19 2.95 -15.39
C ALA A 11 -33.49 4.20 -15.94
N SER A 12 -33.47 5.27 -15.14
CA SER A 12 -32.55 6.38 -15.31
C SER A 12 -31.11 5.89 -15.40
N TRP A 13 -30.21 6.70 -15.97
CA TRP A 13 -28.76 6.52 -16.16
C TRP A 13 -27.92 6.17 -14.90
N SER A 14 -28.51 5.60 -13.85
CA SER A 14 -27.93 5.26 -12.56
C SER A 14 -27.50 3.79 -12.39
N SER A 15 -27.91 2.86 -13.26
CA SER A 15 -27.54 1.43 -13.17
C SER A 15 -26.09 1.14 -13.59
N ASP A 16 -25.62 1.77 -14.68
CA ASP A 16 -24.39 1.37 -15.36
C ASP A 16 -23.12 1.70 -14.55
N ALA A 17 -23.16 2.78 -13.75
CA ALA A 17 -22.03 3.18 -12.92
C ALA A 17 -21.81 2.24 -11.72
N ALA A 18 -22.89 1.70 -11.15
CA ALA A 18 -22.82 0.75 -10.04
C ALA A 18 -22.31 -0.61 -10.53
N GLU A 19 -22.75 -1.05 -11.72
CA GLU A 19 -22.28 -2.29 -12.34
C GLU A 19 -20.79 -2.22 -12.71
N ALA A 20 -20.35 -1.12 -13.34
CA ALA A 20 -18.94 -0.93 -13.69
C ALA A 20 -18.02 -0.86 -12.44
N GLU A 21 -18.52 -0.27 -11.35
CA GLU A 21 -17.80 -0.26 -10.07
C GLU A 21 -17.74 -1.66 -9.45
N ALA A 22 -18.86 -2.39 -9.42
CA ALA A 22 -18.88 -3.75 -8.90
C ALA A 22 -17.89 -4.65 -9.66
N LEU A 23 -17.84 -4.54 -10.99
CA LEU A 23 -16.85 -5.24 -11.81
C LEU A 23 -15.42 -4.82 -11.47
N SER A 24 -15.17 -3.51 -11.31
CA SER A 24 -13.83 -3.01 -10.97
C SER A 24 -13.38 -3.50 -9.59
N LEU A 25 -14.28 -3.50 -8.60
CA LEU A 25 -14.01 -4.05 -7.26
C LEU A 25 -13.75 -5.55 -7.33
N GLU A 26 -14.50 -6.29 -8.14
CA GLU A 26 -14.29 -7.73 -8.29
C GLU A 26 -12.94 -8.07 -8.92
N LEU A 27 -12.50 -7.26 -9.89
CA LEU A 27 -11.24 -7.48 -10.60
C LEU A 27 -10.01 -6.93 -9.86
N LEU A 28 -10.15 -5.84 -9.10
CA LEU A 28 -9.03 -5.07 -8.55
C LEU A 28 -8.98 -5.01 -7.03
N ALA A 29 -10.04 -5.33 -6.29
CA ALA A 29 -9.95 -5.41 -4.84
C ALA A 29 -9.32 -6.76 -4.43
N PRO A 30 -8.56 -6.80 -3.33
CA PRO A 30 -8.06 -8.06 -2.80
C PRO A 30 -9.19 -8.86 -2.13
N SER A 31 -8.99 -10.17 -2.02
CA SER A 31 -9.81 -11.00 -1.13
C SER A 31 -9.52 -10.66 0.34
N HIS A 32 -10.49 -10.87 1.22
CA HIS A 32 -10.34 -10.79 2.68
C HIS A 32 -11.33 -11.77 3.34
N ASP A 33 -11.48 -11.75 4.66
CA ASP A 33 -12.22 -12.81 5.37
C ASP A 33 -13.67 -12.99 4.92
N ALA A 34 -14.39 -11.89 4.68
CA ALA A 34 -15.80 -11.90 4.29
C ALA A 34 -15.99 -11.99 2.77
N THR A 35 -14.93 -11.78 1.98
CA THR A 35 -15.04 -11.58 0.54
C THR A 35 -13.93 -12.32 -0.19
N THR A 36 -14.32 -13.29 -1.01
CA THR A 36 -13.43 -13.92 -1.99
C THR A 36 -13.61 -13.24 -3.35
N ARG A 37 -12.50 -12.89 -3.99
CA ARG A 37 -12.45 -12.26 -5.31
C ARG A 37 -11.95 -13.25 -6.36
N VAL A 38 -12.35 -13.04 -7.61
CA VAL A 38 -11.97 -13.90 -8.75
C VAL A 38 -10.46 -13.99 -8.98
N GLY A 39 -9.70 -12.94 -8.60
CA GLY A 39 -8.24 -12.92 -8.76
C GLY A 39 -7.79 -12.93 -10.23
N ALA A 40 -8.49 -12.19 -11.08
CA ALA A 40 -8.23 -12.14 -12.51
C ALA A 40 -6.98 -11.33 -12.86
N SER A 41 -6.28 -11.73 -13.92
CA SER A 41 -5.24 -10.91 -14.55
C SER A 41 -5.88 -9.94 -15.54
N VAL A 42 -5.63 -8.63 -15.35
CA VAL A 42 -6.28 -7.57 -16.15
C VAL A 42 -5.29 -6.95 -17.13
N ARG A 43 -5.73 -6.77 -18.38
CA ARG A 43 -5.03 -6.01 -19.42
C ARG A 43 -5.86 -4.80 -19.83
N VAL A 44 -5.26 -3.63 -19.79
CA VAL A 44 -5.90 -2.39 -20.23
C VAL A 44 -5.82 -2.28 -21.75
N LEU A 45 -6.97 -2.03 -22.38
CA LEU A 45 -7.04 -1.78 -23.81
C LEU A 45 -6.47 -0.38 -24.14
N PRO A 46 -5.75 -0.21 -25.27
CA PRO A 46 -5.21 1.09 -25.66
C PRO A 46 -6.34 2.12 -25.85
N HIS A 47 -6.35 3.18 -25.03
CA HIS A 47 -7.41 4.19 -25.04
C HIS A 47 -7.58 4.90 -26.40
N VAL A 48 -6.51 5.03 -27.19
CA VAL A 48 -6.56 5.59 -28.54
C VAL A 48 -7.29 4.70 -29.55
N CYS A 49 -7.30 3.38 -29.32
CA CYS A 49 -7.98 2.41 -30.19
C CYS A 49 -9.40 2.08 -29.66
N PHE A 50 -9.60 2.19 -28.35
CA PHE A 50 -10.83 1.84 -27.65
C PHE A 50 -11.36 3.07 -26.88
N LEU A 51 -11.82 4.06 -27.63
CA LEU A 51 -12.38 5.29 -27.08
C LEU A 51 -13.74 5.03 -26.44
N ASN A 52 -13.87 5.32 -25.14
CA ASN A 52 -15.19 5.48 -24.53
C ASN A 52 -15.69 6.92 -24.74
N ALA A 53 -17.00 7.15 -24.61
CA ALA A 53 -17.60 8.47 -24.84
C ALA A 53 -16.96 9.58 -23.99
N ARG A 54 -16.47 9.28 -22.78
CA ARG A 54 -15.75 10.23 -21.91
C ARG A 54 -14.37 10.60 -22.47
N ALA A 55 -13.60 9.60 -22.90
CA ALA A 55 -12.30 9.78 -23.53
C ALA A 55 -12.43 10.51 -24.86
N ALA A 56 -13.45 10.19 -25.66
CA ALA A 56 -13.77 10.89 -26.89
C ALA A 56 -14.12 12.35 -26.63
N GLN A 57 -14.96 12.66 -25.64
CA GLN A 57 -15.27 14.04 -25.24
C GLN A 57 -14.05 14.82 -24.75
N ALA A 58 -13.12 14.16 -24.05
CA ALA A 58 -11.89 14.80 -23.58
C ALA A 58 -10.84 15.02 -24.70
N LEU A 59 -10.84 14.17 -25.73
CA LEU A 59 -9.89 14.22 -26.85
C LEU A 59 -10.41 15.03 -28.05
N LEU A 60 -11.73 15.23 -28.15
CA LEU A 60 -12.29 16.14 -29.14
C LEU A 60 -11.85 17.57 -28.78
N PRO A 61 -11.12 18.27 -29.67
CA PRO A 61 -10.84 19.68 -29.47
C PRO A 61 -12.17 20.41 -29.22
N ARG A 62 -12.15 21.43 -28.35
CA ARG A 62 -13.21 22.48 -28.31
C ARG A 62 -13.22 23.29 -29.60
N ALA A 63 -13.19 22.63 -30.76
CA ALA A 63 -13.39 23.22 -32.07
C ALA A 63 -14.85 22.96 -32.46
N ALA A 64 -15.48 24.02 -32.95
CA ALA A 64 -16.88 24.11 -33.35
C ALA A 64 -17.90 24.16 -32.20
N VAL A 65 -17.96 25.31 -31.54
CA VAL A 65 -19.25 25.97 -31.34
C VAL A 65 -20.02 25.88 -32.67
N GLY A 66 -21.13 25.13 -32.71
CA GLY A 66 -22.10 25.25 -33.80
C GLY A 66 -22.63 23.99 -34.50
N GLN A 67 -22.20 22.77 -34.18
CA GLN A 67 -22.82 21.57 -34.79
C GLN A 67 -23.26 20.54 -33.75
N ARG A 68 -24.59 20.34 -33.66
CA ARG A 68 -25.21 19.26 -32.92
C ARG A 68 -24.96 17.95 -33.65
N PHE A 69 -24.07 17.11 -33.11
CA PHE A 69 -24.01 15.71 -33.51
C PHE A 69 -24.99 14.91 -32.65
N ALA A 70 -26.22 14.77 -33.16
CA ALA A 70 -27.10 13.69 -32.77
C ALA A 70 -26.65 12.41 -33.47
N ALA A 71 -26.86 11.26 -32.83
CA ALA A 71 -26.52 9.91 -33.28
C ALA A 71 -25.05 9.48 -33.09
N LEU A 72 -24.74 9.15 -31.83
CA LEU A 72 -23.65 8.24 -31.49
C LEU A 72 -24.19 7.22 -30.48
N LEU A 73 -25.24 6.50 -30.88
CA LEU A 73 -25.75 5.32 -30.21
C LEU A 73 -25.96 4.26 -31.29
N VAL A 74 -25.13 3.23 -31.26
CA VAL A 74 -25.35 2.02 -32.06
C VAL A 74 -26.35 1.16 -31.29
N GLY A 75 -27.49 0.87 -31.91
CA GLY A 75 -28.37 -0.24 -31.53
C GLY A 75 -29.86 0.09 -31.42
N ARG A 76 -30.58 0.08 -32.55
CA ARG A 76 -31.90 -0.58 -32.71
C ARG A 76 -32.44 -0.37 -34.13
N ASP A 77 -32.33 -1.39 -34.97
CA ASP A 77 -33.24 -1.54 -36.11
C ASP A 77 -34.56 -2.09 -35.56
N GLY A 78 -35.55 -1.22 -35.41
CA GLY A 78 -36.94 -1.60 -35.12
C GLY A 78 -37.72 -1.65 -36.43
N GLY A 79 -37.91 -2.87 -36.95
CA GLY A 79 -38.90 -3.11 -38.01
C GLY A 79 -40.32 -2.90 -37.48
N GLY A 80 -41.14 -2.22 -38.28
CA GLY A 80 -42.55 -1.96 -38.01
C GLY A 80 -43.21 -1.32 -39.23
N ASP A 81 -43.82 -2.18 -40.04
CA ASP A 81 -44.63 -1.89 -41.22
C ASP A 81 -45.85 -1.01 -40.90
N GLY A 82 -46.32 -0.19 -41.87
CA GLY A 82 -47.68 0.37 -41.82
C GLY A 82 -47.94 1.71 -42.53
N GLY A 83 -48.07 1.68 -43.86
CA GLY A 83 -49.21 2.31 -44.57
C GLY A 83 -49.21 3.82 -44.92
N GLY A 84 -48.94 4.11 -46.19
CA GLY A 84 -49.86 4.86 -47.08
C GLY A 84 -49.81 6.40 -47.12
N GLY A 85 -49.33 6.97 -48.24
CA GLY A 85 -49.58 8.37 -48.61
C GLY A 85 -48.61 8.90 -49.67
N ASP A 86 -49.06 8.94 -50.91
CA ASP A 86 -48.34 9.25 -52.16
C ASP A 86 -47.86 10.72 -52.28
N GLY A 87 -46.76 10.94 -53.01
CA GLY A 87 -46.27 12.28 -53.38
C GLY A 87 -44.76 12.35 -53.63
N GLY A 88 -44.31 11.90 -54.80
CA GLY A 88 -42.88 11.78 -55.15
C GLY A 88 -42.09 13.08 -55.27
N VAL A 89 -40.76 12.95 -55.20
CA VAL A 89 -39.74 13.44 -56.16
C VAL A 89 -38.33 13.09 -55.63
N ALA A 90 -37.50 12.59 -56.57
CA ALA A 90 -36.03 12.49 -56.55
C ALA A 90 -35.36 11.47 -55.60
N ALA A 91 -34.89 10.40 -56.23
CA ALA A 91 -33.93 9.45 -55.70
C ALA A 91 -32.51 10.04 -55.57
N THR A 92 -31.74 9.36 -54.70
CA THR A 92 -30.27 9.25 -54.65
C THR A 92 -29.45 10.47 -54.21
N GLU A 93 -28.93 10.43 -52.97
CA GLU A 93 -27.50 10.68 -52.72
C GLU A 93 -27.01 10.18 -51.33
N ARG A 94 -26.33 9.02 -51.37
CA ARG A 94 -25.15 8.59 -50.59
C ARG A 94 -25.10 8.92 -49.09
N HIS A 95 -25.56 7.99 -48.26
CA HIS A 95 -25.00 7.78 -46.92
C HIS A 95 -23.56 7.25 -47.06
N VAL A 96 -22.57 8.13 -46.89
CA VAL A 96 -21.19 7.72 -46.64
C VAL A 96 -21.10 7.33 -45.17
N SER A 97 -20.81 6.07 -44.87
CA SER A 97 -20.64 5.63 -43.48
C SER A 97 -19.41 6.30 -42.88
N ALA A 98 -19.46 6.65 -41.59
CA ALA A 98 -18.34 7.28 -40.87
C ALA A 98 -17.04 6.46 -40.93
N VAL A 99 -17.13 5.16 -41.19
CA VAL A 99 -15.97 4.27 -41.41
C VAL A 99 -15.24 4.61 -42.71
N GLU A 100 -15.98 5.02 -43.76
CA GLU A 100 -15.39 5.38 -45.05
C GLU A 100 -14.70 6.76 -45.01
N LEU A 101 -15.21 7.70 -44.19
CA LEU A 101 -14.54 8.98 -43.90
C LEU A 101 -13.24 8.79 -43.10
N LEU A 102 -13.23 7.85 -42.14
CA LEU A 102 -12.02 7.50 -41.38
C LEU A 102 -10.96 6.82 -42.26
N HIS A 103 -11.36 5.97 -43.20
CA HIS A 103 -10.42 5.32 -44.12
C HIS A 103 -9.88 6.23 -45.23
N ARG A 104 -10.65 7.22 -45.70
CA ARG A 104 -10.15 8.20 -46.69
C ARG A 104 -9.21 9.24 -46.10
N GLY A 105 -9.22 9.46 -44.78
CA GLY A 105 -8.25 10.30 -44.08
C GLY A 105 -6.86 9.67 -43.88
N ALA A 106 -6.71 8.37 -44.14
CA ALA A 106 -5.46 7.64 -43.91
C ALA A 106 -4.42 7.73 -45.06
N ARG A 107 -4.58 8.68 -46.00
CA ARG A 107 -3.58 9.01 -47.02
C ARG A 107 -3.14 10.47 -46.91
N LEU A 108 -2.45 10.79 -45.81
CA LEU A 108 -1.56 11.95 -45.75
C LEU A 108 -0.22 11.48 -45.17
N SER A 109 0.78 11.36 -46.04
CA SER A 109 2.19 11.14 -45.66
C SER A 109 2.80 12.45 -45.08
N PRO A 110 4.00 12.38 -44.48
CA PRO A 110 4.26 12.63 -43.08
C PRO A 110 4.53 14.12 -42.79
N ALA A 111 3.64 14.77 -42.04
CA ALA A 111 3.92 16.08 -41.42
C ALA A 111 3.78 16.03 -39.89
N TRP A 112 4.12 14.90 -39.27
CA TRP A 112 4.27 14.78 -37.81
C TRP A 112 5.66 15.23 -37.35
N ALA A 113 6.20 16.30 -37.96
CA ALA A 113 7.28 17.05 -37.33
C ALA A 113 6.70 17.76 -36.10
N VAL A 114 6.80 17.07 -34.96
CA VAL A 114 6.96 17.58 -33.60
C VAL A 114 6.30 18.95 -33.36
N ARG A 115 5.00 18.94 -33.07
CA ARG A 115 4.47 19.84 -32.06
C ARG A 115 4.14 18.99 -30.84
N PRO A 116 4.78 19.21 -29.68
CA PRO A 116 4.39 18.51 -28.47
C PRO A 116 2.98 19.01 -28.13
N LEU A 117 1.98 18.20 -28.47
CA LEU A 117 0.64 18.33 -27.92
C LEU A 117 0.79 18.21 -26.42
N LEU A 118 0.76 19.37 -25.76
CA LEU A 118 0.54 19.65 -24.34
C LEU A 118 1.31 18.73 -23.37
N PRO A 119 2.12 19.26 -22.44
CA PRO A 119 2.61 18.42 -21.37
C PRO A 119 1.37 17.92 -20.61
N THR A 120 1.03 16.64 -20.79
CA THR A 120 0.24 15.86 -19.84
C THR A 120 1.09 15.70 -18.59
N ARG A 121 1.41 16.84 -17.95
CA ARG A 121 1.57 16.86 -16.52
C ARG A 121 0.21 16.40 -16.03
N TRP A 122 0.13 15.13 -15.67
CA TRP A 122 -0.62 14.74 -14.50
C TRP A 122 -0.21 15.75 -13.44
N THR A 123 -1.00 16.81 -13.30
CA THR A 123 -0.96 17.65 -12.13
C THR A 123 -1.33 16.66 -11.07
N LEU A 124 -0.31 16.17 -10.35
CA LEU A 124 -0.50 15.44 -9.09
C LEU A 124 -1.63 16.19 -8.40
N GLU A 125 -2.79 15.53 -8.30
CA GLU A 125 -3.96 16.11 -7.67
C GLU A 125 -3.46 16.72 -6.37
N ARG A 126 -3.90 17.96 -6.09
CA ARG A 126 -3.68 18.61 -4.79
C ARG A 126 -3.76 17.51 -3.74
N THR A 127 -2.74 17.36 -2.90
CA THR A 127 -2.73 16.42 -1.77
C THR A 127 -3.76 16.88 -0.74
N ARG A 128 -5.04 16.82 -1.12
CA ARG A 128 -6.15 16.88 -0.18
C ARG A 128 -6.01 15.61 0.64
N ILE A 129 -5.69 15.79 1.92
CA ILE A 129 -5.74 14.71 2.90
C ILE A 129 -7.05 13.98 2.69
N ASP A 130 -6.95 12.69 2.39
CA ASP A 130 -8.11 11.85 2.13
C ASP A 130 -9.09 12.00 3.30
N PRO A 131 -10.37 12.34 3.08
CA PRO A 131 -11.36 12.46 4.15
C PRO A 131 -11.40 11.22 5.06
N LEU A 132 -11.04 10.05 4.54
CA LEU A 132 -10.87 8.82 5.32
C LEU A 132 -9.87 8.99 6.47
N MET A 133 -8.78 9.74 6.26
CA MET A 133 -7.77 10.03 7.30
C MET A 133 -8.32 10.87 8.46
N ARG A 134 -9.50 11.48 8.30
CA ARG A 134 -10.18 12.28 9.32
C ARG A 134 -11.35 11.54 9.99
N ALA A 135 -11.81 10.46 9.39
CA ALA A 135 -12.91 9.68 9.95
C ALA A 135 -12.43 8.86 11.16
N PRO A 136 -13.29 8.67 12.19
CA PRO A 136 -13.01 7.68 13.22
C PRO A 136 -12.82 6.28 12.59
N PRO A 137 -11.83 5.50 13.04
CA PRO A 137 -11.61 4.16 12.50
C PRO A 137 -12.82 3.25 12.77
N SER A 138 -13.23 2.48 11.76
CA SER A 138 -14.24 1.43 11.87
C SER A 138 -13.59 0.05 11.86
N PHE A 139 -13.95 -0.78 12.83
CA PHE A 139 -13.45 -2.15 12.93
C PHE A 139 -14.53 -3.14 13.40
N ASN A 140 -15.81 -2.82 13.23
CA ASN A 140 -16.92 -3.61 13.80
C ASN A 140 -17.02 -5.03 13.24
N GLU A 141 -16.95 -5.18 11.91
CA GLU A 141 -17.02 -6.48 11.23
C GLU A 141 -15.78 -7.31 11.56
N SER A 142 -14.59 -6.71 11.42
CA SER A 142 -13.33 -7.39 11.75
C SER A 142 -13.26 -7.77 13.23
N LYS A 143 -13.66 -6.89 14.14
CA LYS A 143 -13.71 -7.16 15.59
C LYS A 143 -14.64 -8.34 15.90
N THR A 144 -15.87 -8.30 15.37
CA THR A 144 -16.85 -9.38 15.55
C THR A 144 -16.28 -10.70 15.07
N LEU A 145 -15.63 -10.69 13.90
CA LEU A 145 -15.04 -11.87 13.32
C LEU A 145 -13.89 -12.42 14.19
N VAL A 146 -12.91 -11.59 14.58
CA VAL A 146 -11.73 -12.09 15.30
C VAL A 146 -12.04 -12.54 16.73
N LEU A 147 -13.03 -11.93 17.38
CA LEU A 147 -13.52 -12.38 18.69
C LEU A 147 -14.21 -13.75 18.60
N ARG A 148 -14.93 -14.01 17.51
CA ARG A 148 -15.57 -15.31 17.23
C ARG A 148 -14.57 -16.37 16.79
N SER A 149 -13.73 -16.06 15.81
CA SER A 149 -12.82 -17.01 15.15
C SER A 149 -11.54 -17.26 15.92
N ARG A 150 -11.19 -16.36 16.86
CA ARG A 150 -9.89 -16.35 17.54
C ARG A 150 -8.73 -16.39 16.54
N CYS A 151 -8.85 -15.58 15.48
CA CYS A 151 -7.88 -15.50 14.39
C CYS A 151 -7.63 -16.80 13.62
N LYS A 152 -8.57 -17.76 13.66
CA LYS A 152 -8.56 -18.91 12.77
C LYS A 152 -9.14 -18.51 11.41
N ARG A 153 -8.54 -19.02 10.33
CA ARG A 153 -9.05 -18.82 8.96
C ARG A 153 -10.51 -19.27 8.86
N GLN A 154 -11.31 -18.56 8.08
CA GLN A 154 -12.69 -18.93 7.81
C GLN A 154 -12.77 -19.83 6.56
N PRO A 155 -13.85 -20.61 6.37
CA PRO A 155 -14.11 -21.27 5.10
C PRO A 155 -14.22 -20.23 3.98
N THR A 156 -13.61 -20.51 2.82
CA THR A 156 -13.75 -19.68 1.62
C THR A 156 -14.41 -20.47 0.49
N THR A 157 -15.15 -19.76 -0.35
CA THR A 157 -15.80 -20.33 -1.54
C THR A 157 -15.47 -19.45 -2.74
N GLY A 158 -15.28 -20.07 -3.91
CA GLY A 158 -15.07 -19.34 -5.16
C GLY A 158 -13.65 -18.80 -5.35
N ALA A 159 -12.68 -19.20 -4.53
CA ALA A 159 -11.29 -18.89 -4.80
C ALA A 159 -10.85 -19.57 -6.09
N ARG A 160 -10.15 -18.84 -6.96
CA ARG A 160 -9.64 -19.41 -8.21
C ARG A 160 -8.66 -20.54 -7.90
N ARG A 161 -8.59 -21.53 -8.80
CA ARG A 161 -7.52 -22.53 -8.73
C ARG A 161 -6.16 -21.85 -8.92
N LEU A 162 -5.22 -22.12 -8.00
CA LEU A 162 -3.84 -21.66 -8.09
C LEU A 162 -3.06 -22.47 -9.12
N HIS A 163 -2.12 -21.80 -9.80
CA HIS A 163 -1.26 -22.42 -10.82
C HIS A 163 0.10 -22.74 -10.20
N TRP A 164 0.14 -23.85 -9.47
CA TRP A 164 1.29 -24.32 -8.71
C TRP A 164 2.49 -24.63 -9.62
N LEU A 165 3.70 -24.36 -9.12
CA LEU A 165 4.96 -24.77 -9.75
C LEU A 165 5.14 -26.29 -9.67
N VAL A 166 4.70 -26.88 -8.56
CA VAL A 166 4.63 -28.31 -8.30
C VAL A 166 3.31 -28.55 -7.58
N GLU A 167 2.46 -29.43 -8.10
CA GLU A 167 1.15 -29.70 -7.49
C GLU A 167 1.32 -30.19 -6.04
N PRO A 168 0.45 -29.81 -5.08
CA PRO A 168 0.63 -30.08 -3.64
C PRO A 168 0.83 -31.55 -3.25
N ASP A 169 0.31 -32.47 -4.06
CA ASP A 169 0.39 -33.92 -3.83
C ASP A 169 1.49 -34.62 -4.64
N ASP A 170 2.23 -33.88 -5.48
CA ASP A 170 3.24 -34.44 -6.37
C ASP A 170 4.49 -34.89 -5.61
N ALA A 171 4.84 -36.17 -5.69
CA ALA A 171 6.02 -36.73 -5.02
C ALA A 171 7.36 -36.13 -5.53
N ALA A 172 7.38 -35.50 -6.70
CA ALA A 172 8.54 -34.81 -7.27
C ALA A 172 8.78 -33.42 -6.63
N TRP A 173 8.71 -33.36 -5.30
CA TRP A 173 8.99 -32.16 -4.50
C TRP A 173 10.13 -32.42 -3.50
N PRO A 174 11.00 -31.43 -3.23
CA PRO A 174 11.18 -30.16 -3.92
C PRO A 174 11.76 -30.34 -5.32
N THR A 175 11.57 -29.33 -6.16
CA THR A 175 12.09 -29.29 -7.52
C THR A 175 13.34 -28.40 -7.61
N ASN A 176 13.98 -28.34 -8.77
CA ASN A 176 15.17 -27.54 -9.04
C ASN A 176 16.37 -27.81 -8.10
N CYS A 177 16.48 -29.05 -7.59
CA CYS A 177 17.51 -29.39 -6.61
C CYS A 177 18.91 -29.59 -7.18
N GLU A 178 19.04 -29.72 -8.51
CA GLU A 178 20.35 -29.72 -9.17
C GLU A 178 21.00 -28.33 -9.10
N GLU A 179 20.20 -27.27 -9.28
CA GLU A 179 20.67 -25.89 -9.16
C GLU A 179 20.76 -25.43 -7.71
N GLN A 180 19.90 -25.96 -6.82
CA GLN A 180 19.75 -25.51 -5.42
C GLN A 180 19.80 -26.65 -4.40
N PRO A 181 20.89 -27.45 -4.35
CA PRO A 181 20.94 -28.68 -3.54
C PRO A 181 20.83 -28.41 -2.03
N GLU A 182 21.54 -27.40 -1.51
CA GLU A 182 21.52 -27.06 -0.08
C GLU A 182 20.15 -26.56 0.37
N LEU A 183 19.51 -25.71 -0.45
CA LEU A 183 18.18 -25.18 -0.17
C LEU A 183 17.14 -26.31 -0.18
N CYS A 184 17.18 -27.19 -1.18
CA CYS A 184 16.32 -28.36 -1.25
C CYS A 184 16.46 -29.26 -0.02
N ALA A 185 17.68 -29.55 0.42
CA ALA A 185 17.93 -30.35 1.61
C ALA A 185 17.35 -29.71 2.88
N LEU A 186 17.47 -28.38 3.01
CA LEU A 186 16.92 -27.64 4.13
C LEU A 186 15.38 -27.64 4.12
N VAL A 187 14.73 -27.31 3.00
CA VAL A 187 13.26 -27.24 2.94
C VAL A 187 12.63 -28.61 3.11
N LYS A 188 13.25 -29.71 2.62
CA LYS A 188 12.79 -31.09 2.91
C LYS A 188 12.71 -31.37 4.41
N ARG A 189 13.63 -30.83 5.19
CA ARG A 189 13.72 -31.05 6.63
C ARG A 189 12.78 -30.15 7.42
N VAL A 190 12.62 -28.89 6.99
CA VAL A 190 11.96 -27.84 7.78
C VAL A 190 10.51 -27.61 7.37
N ALA A 191 10.17 -27.78 6.10
CA ALA A 191 8.83 -27.45 5.61
C ALA A 191 7.77 -28.39 6.18
N VAL A 192 6.63 -27.83 6.55
CA VAL A 192 5.41 -28.57 6.90
C VAL A 192 4.38 -28.23 5.83
N ASP A 193 3.80 -29.25 5.21
CA ASP A 193 2.91 -29.11 4.03
C ASP A 193 3.53 -28.24 2.92
N ARG A 194 4.85 -28.38 2.69
CA ARG A 194 5.61 -27.56 1.73
C ARG A 194 5.53 -26.05 1.99
N ARG A 195 5.34 -25.66 3.25
CA ARG A 195 5.31 -24.27 3.70
C ARG A 195 6.42 -24.01 4.71
N VAL A 196 7.10 -22.89 4.55
CA VAL A 196 8.10 -22.41 5.51
C VAL A 196 7.87 -20.94 5.83
N MET A 197 8.19 -20.55 7.05
CA MET A 197 8.38 -19.15 7.41
C MET A 197 9.86 -18.81 7.23
N ALA A 198 10.17 -17.78 6.46
CA ALA A 198 11.53 -17.36 6.19
C ALA A 198 11.76 -15.93 6.65
N ALA A 199 12.79 -15.72 7.47
CA ALA A 199 13.30 -14.40 7.80
C ALA A 199 14.65 -14.18 7.12
N VAL A 200 14.94 -12.95 6.68
CA VAL A 200 16.22 -12.59 6.05
C VAL A 200 16.96 -11.64 6.98
N SER A 201 18.22 -11.94 7.33
CA SER A 201 18.97 -11.14 8.30
C SER A 201 20.47 -11.11 8.04
N ASN A 202 21.11 -10.06 8.53
CA ASN A 202 22.56 -9.87 8.51
C ASN A 202 23.11 -9.63 9.93
N GLY A 203 24.44 -9.52 10.03
CA GLY A 203 25.18 -9.43 11.28
C GLY A 203 25.04 -8.10 12.02
N ASN A 204 24.34 -7.10 11.45
CA ASN A 204 24.16 -5.78 12.07
C ASN A 204 23.00 -5.75 13.07
N ILE A 205 22.05 -6.67 12.96
CA ILE A 205 20.81 -6.70 13.76
C ILE A 205 20.66 -8.01 14.56
N LEU A 206 21.79 -8.61 14.96
CA LEU A 206 21.81 -9.91 15.66
C LEU A 206 21.01 -9.92 16.97
N HIS A 207 20.92 -8.79 17.67
CA HIS A 207 20.12 -8.70 18.90
C HIS A 207 18.64 -8.90 18.59
N MET A 208 18.09 -8.09 17.68
CA MET A 208 16.73 -8.25 17.15
C MET A 208 16.46 -9.64 16.57
N LEU A 209 17.40 -10.19 15.77
CA LEU A 209 17.30 -11.56 15.26
C LEU A 209 17.24 -12.59 16.41
N GLY A 210 18.04 -12.42 17.46
CA GLY A 210 17.99 -13.27 18.64
C GLY A 210 16.61 -13.26 19.31
N GLN A 211 16.04 -12.08 19.51
CA GLN A 211 14.69 -11.94 20.06
C GLN A 211 13.63 -12.60 19.19
N PHE A 212 13.69 -12.40 17.87
CA PHE A 212 12.81 -13.07 16.91
C PHE A 212 12.87 -14.59 17.04
N VAL A 213 14.08 -15.16 17.02
CA VAL A 213 14.29 -16.60 17.13
C VAL A 213 13.77 -17.14 18.47
N ASP A 214 14.08 -16.46 19.59
CA ASP A 214 13.58 -16.85 20.92
C ASP A 214 12.05 -16.88 20.96
N ILE A 215 11.38 -15.89 20.35
CA ILE A 215 9.92 -15.81 20.29
C ILE A 215 9.35 -16.98 19.47
N VAL A 216 9.86 -17.19 18.26
CA VAL A 216 9.40 -18.23 17.34
C VAL A 216 9.57 -19.63 17.94
N GLU A 217 10.72 -19.88 18.58
CA GLU A 217 11.00 -21.13 19.30
C GLU A 217 10.07 -21.32 20.50
N SER A 218 9.81 -20.27 21.29
CA SER A 218 8.91 -20.34 22.46
C SER A 218 7.45 -20.67 22.11
N ILE A 219 7.01 -20.32 20.90
CA ILE A 219 5.64 -20.59 20.40
C ILE A 219 5.56 -21.98 19.76
N GLY A 220 6.69 -22.61 19.45
CA GLY A 220 6.73 -23.94 18.82
C GLY A 220 6.40 -23.90 17.33
N ILE A 221 6.76 -22.83 16.61
CA ILE A 221 6.62 -22.81 15.15
C ILE A 221 7.74 -23.69 14.58
N ALA A 222 7.39 -24.86 14.06
CA ALA A 222 8.38 -25.85 13.61
C ALA A 222 8.96 -25.55 12.23
N ASN A 223 8.15 -25.03 11.31
CA ASN A 223 8.51 -24.81 9.92
C ASN A 223 9.03 -23.39 9.67
N PHE A 224 10.09 -23.01 10.38
CA PHE A 224 10.78 -21.74 10.18
C PHE A 224 12.27 -21.91 9.86
N MET A 225 12.80 -20.99 9.08
CA MET A 225 14.22 -20.87 8.80
C MET A 225 14.65 -19.41 8.68
N VAL A 226 15.94 -19.17 8.84
CA VAL A 226 16.55 -17.85 8.63
C VAL A 226 17.50 -17.92 7.43
N VAL A 227 17.37 -16.98 6.49
CA VAL A 227 18.35 -16.78 5.42
C VAL A 227 19.40 -15.80 5.93
N ALA A 228 20.60 -16.33 6.18
CA ALA A 228 21.74 -15.59 6.69
C ALA A 228 22.48 -14.91 5.54
N LEU A 229 22.64 -13.59 5.62
CA LEU A 229 23.29 -12.79 4.57
C LEU A 229 24.81 -12.68 4.69
N ASP A 230 25.38 -13.24 5.76
CA ASP A 230 26.82 -13.28 6.05
C ASP A 230 27.16 -14.44 7.00
N ASP A 231 28.45 -14.79 7.04
CA ASP A 231 28.97 -15.88 7.88
C ASP A 231 28.75 -15.63 9.38
N ARG A 232 28.80 -14.36 9.81
CA ARG A 232 28.60 -13.98 11.21
C ARG A 232 27.18 -14.36 11.66
N THR A 233 26.19 -14.13 10.81
CA THR A 233 24.79 -14.49 11.03
C THR A 233 24.61 -16.01 11.00
N ALA A 234 25.20 -16.71 10.03
CA ALA A 234 25.14 -18.16 9.96
C ALA A 234 25.77 -18.83 11.20
N GLN A 235 26.91 -18.33 11.68
CA GLN A 235 27.54 -18.81 12.92
C GLN A 235 26.68 -18.56 14.16
N PHE A 236 26.04 -17.39 14.24
CA PHE A 236 25.09 -17.07 15.31
C PHE A 236 23.93 -18.06 15.35
N LEU A 237 23.31 -18.35 14.20
CA LEU A 237 22.19 -19.28 14.07
C LEU A 237 22.63 -20.74 14.30
N SER A 238 23.81 -21.13 13.83
CA SER A 238 24.38 -22.46 14.06
C SER A 238 24.56 -22.77 15.55
N LYS A 239 25.09 -21.82 16.33
CA LYS A 239 25.24 -21.96 17.79
C LYS A 239 23.91 -22.16 18.51
N ARG A 240 22.84 -21.59 17.95
CA ARG A 240 21.46 -21.71 18.46
C ARG A 240 20.71 -22.92 17.90
N ARG A 241 21.32 -23.69 16.98
CA ARG A 241 20.69 -24.80 16.25
C ARG A 241 19.44 -24.39 15.46
N THR A 242 19.37 -23.12 15.08
CA THR A 242 18.26 -22.57 14.29
C THR A 242 18.46 -22.96 12.81
N PRO A 243 17.44 -23.53 12.13
CA PRO A 243 17.54 -23.87 10.72
C PRO A 243 17.84 -22.62 9.88
N HIS A 244 18.88 -22.68 9.04
CA HIS A 244 19.27 -21.53 8.25
C HIS A 244 19.89 -21.91 6.90
N TYR A 245 19.81 -20.96 5.97
CA TYR A 245 20.43 -21.02 4.65
C TYR A 245 21.39 -19.83 4.49
N LEU A 246 22.66 -20.10 4.22
CA LEU A 246 23.66 -19.05 4.01
C LEU A 246 23.57 -18.55 2.56
N ARG A 247 23.17 -17.28 2.39
CA ARG A 247 23.09 -16.62 1.09
C ARG A 247 23.83 -15.28 1.16
N PRO A 248 25.16 -15.27 0.99
CA PRO A 248 25.95 -14.07 1.25
C PRO A 248 25.60 -12.94 0.28
N LEU A 249 25.63 -11.70 0.78
CA LEU A 249 25.49 -10.48 -0.01
C LEU A 249 26.63 -10.38 -1.03
N ARG A 250 26.36 -10.71 -2.29
CA ARG A 250 27.26 -10.38 -3.40
C ARG A 250 26.93 -8.96 -3.89
N SER A 251 27.38 -7.96 -3.14
CA SER A 251 27.24 -6.56 -3.57
C SER A 251 28.10 -6.30 -4.81
N ARG A 252 27.51 -5.75 -5.88
CA ARG A 252 28.26 -5.24 -7.05
C ARG A 252 29.04 -3.95 -6.73
N SER A 253 28.81 -3.31 -5.58
CA SER A 253 29.35 -2.00 -5.21
C SER A 253 30.00 -1.94 -3.82
N GLY A 254 30.02 -3.03 -3.06
CA GLY A 254 30.48 -3.06 -1.66
C GLY A 254 29.59 -2.31 -0.66
N SER A 255 28.50 -1.67 -1.10
CA SER A 255 27.59 -0.93 -0.21
C SER A 255 26.60 -1.86 0.49
N THR A 256 26.46 -1.68 1.81
CA THR A 256 25.51 -2.36 2.72
C THR A 256 24.21 -1.58 2.90
N ASP A 257 23.91 -0.64 2.01
CA ASP A 257 22.72 0.22 2.10
C ASP A 257 21.42 -0.60 2.13
N ASN A 258 20.39 -0.08 2.81
CA ASN A 258 19.10 -0.77 2.99
C ASN A 258 18.44 -1.11 1.63
N HIS A 259 18.70 -0.29 0.62
CA HIS A 259 18.30 -0.52 -0.76
C HIS A 259 18.92 -1.79 -1.37
N ALA A 260 20.21 -2.07 -1.10
CA ALA A 260 20.90 -3.26 -1.60
C ALA A 260 20.41 -4.55 -0.91
N THR A 261 20.06 -4.46 0.37
CA THR A 261 19.52 -5.60 1.16
C THR A 261 18.11 -5.98 0.68
N SER A 262 17.30 -5.00 0.31
CA SER A 262 15.93 -5.24 -0.18
C SER A 262 15.88 -5.85 -1.58
N GLY A 263 16.84 -5.59 -2.46
CA GLY A 263 16.98 -6.33 -3.71
C GLY A 263 17.25 -7.82 -3.51
N LEU A 264 18.02 -8.14 -2.48
CA LEU A 264 18.34 -9.52 -2.14
C LEU A 264 17.14 -10.29 -1.58
N LYS A 265 16.23 -9.62 -0.84
CA LYS A 265 15.06 -10.29 -0.26
C LYS A 265 14.15 -10.90 -1.34
N PHE A 266 13.88 -10.19 -2.43
CA PHE A 266 13.01 -10.70 -3.49
C PHE A 266 13.71 -11.77 -4.33
N SER A 267 15.03 -11.70 -4.52
CA SER A 267 15.76 -12.79 -5.18
C SER A 267 15.77 -14.05 -4.33
N ILE A 268 15.95 -13.93 -3.00
CA ILE A 268 15.86 -15.05 -2.06
C ILE A 268 14.47 -15.68 -2.10
N LEU A 269 13.41 -14.88 -2.11
CA LEU A 269 12.05 -15.40 -2.24
C LEU A 269 11.82 -16.08 -3.59
N ALA A 270 12.38 -15.56 -4.68
CA ALA A 270 12.33 -16.24 -5.97
C ALA A 270 13.09 -17.59 -5.96
N GLU A 271 14.23 -17.68 -5.26
CA GLU A 271 14.99 -18.93 -5.06
C GLU A 271 14.21 -19.95 -4.21
N LEU A 272 13.54 -19.51 -3.14
CA LEU A 272 12.67 -20.38 -2.34
C LEU A 272 11.47 -20.87 -3.16
N LEU A 273 10.78 -19.98 -3.86
CA LEU A 273 9.65 -20.39 -4.69
C LEU A 273 10.10 -21.34 -5.82
N SER A 274 11.29 -21.15 -6.41
CA SER A 274 11.74 -21.98 -7.53
C SER A 274 11.97 -23.45 -7.16
N VAL A 275 12.19 -23.78 -5.89
CA VAL A 275 12.23 -25.16 -5.40
C VAL A 275 10.86 -25.73 -5.04
N GLY A 276 9.78 -24.97 -5.27
CA GLY A 276 8.39 -25.39 -5.07
C GLY A 276 7.91 -25.28 -3.62
N VAL A 277 8.60 -24.55 -2.74
CA VAL A 277 8.13 -24.30 -1.36
C VAL A 277 7.35 -22.99 -1.29
N SER A 278 6.21 -22.98 -0.58
CA SER A 278 5.47 -21.75 -0.29
C SER A 278 6.06 -21.06 0.94
N VAL A 279 6.07 -19.73 0.96
CA VAL A 279 6.89 -18.96 1.92
C VAL A 279 6.06 -17.91 2.62
N LEU A 280 6.01 -17.93 3.94
CA LEU A 280 5.67 -16.76 4.76
C LEU A 280 6.95 -15.96 4.99
N LEU A 281 7.15 -14.86 4.25
CA LEU A 281 8.21 -13.91 4.57
C LEU A 281 7.87 -13.22 5.89
N SER A 282 8.84 -13.12 6.79
CA SER A 282 8.78 -12.28 7.97
C SER A 282 10.07 -11.47 8.11
N ASP A 283 9.95 -10.16 8.31
CA ASP A 283 11.03 -9.37 8.88
C ASP A 283 11.28 -9.80 10.33
N VAL A 284 12.48 -9.52 10.83
CA VAL A 284 12.91 -9.92 12.19
C VAL A 284 12.29 -9.07 13.29
N ASP A 285 11.65 -7.93 12.94
CA ASP A 285 10.91 -7.05 13.85
C ASP A 285 9.40 -7.39 13.91
N VAL A 286 9.03 -8.61 13.53
CA VAL A 286 7.69 -9.16 13.72
C VAL A 286 7.67 -10.00 15.00
N VAL A 287 6.73 -9.69 15.90
CA VAL A 287 6.45 -10.49 17.09
C VAL A 287 5.27 -11.42 16.80
N PHE A 288 5.55 -12.71 16.68
CA PHE A 288 4.51 -13.73 16.67
C PHE A 288 4.01 -13.95 18.09
N THR A 289 2.71 -14.23 18.23
CA THR A 289 2.16 -14.70 19.51
C THR A 289 1.44 -16.04 19.39
N GLN A 290 1.20 -16.49 18.15
CA GLN A 290 0.63 -17.78 17.78
C GLN A 290 1.34 -18.32 16.54
N ASN A 291 1.17 -19.62 16.26
CA ASN A 291 1.60 -20.19 14.98
C ASN A 291 0.78 -19.55 13.84
N PRO A 292 1.41 -18.96 12.81
CA PRO A 292 0.68 -18.24 11.76
C PRO A 292 0.00 -19.15 10.74
N PHE A 293 0.50 -20.37 10.50
CA PHE A 293 0.02 -21.22 9.41
C PHE A 293 -1.46 -21.62 9.48
N PRO A 294 -2.05 -21.88 10.66
CA PRO A 294 -3.49 -22.13 10.79
C PRO A 294 -4.37 -20.91 10.48
N ALA A 295 -3.82 -19.71 10.53
CA ALA A 295 -4.53 -18.46 10.28
C ALA A 295 -4.46 -18.02 8.80
N LEU A 296 -3.52 -18.57 8.01
CA LEU A 296 -3.40 -18.31 6.59
C LEU A 296 -4.47 -19.05 5.78
N TYR A 297 -5.05 -18.37 4.80
CA TYR A 297 -5.97 -18.99 3.85
C TYR A 297 -5.22 -19.79 2.79
N ALA A 298 -4.10 -19.26 2.29
CA ALA A 298 -3.30 -19.85 1.22
C ALA A 298 -4.11 -20.17 -0.06
N ASP A 299 -5.13 -19.35 -0.35
CA ASP A 299 -6.01 -19.45 -1.52
C ASP A 299 -5.73 -18.38 -2.59
N ALA A 300 -4.67 -17.60 -2.40
CA ALA A 300 -4.18 -16.56 -3.31
C ALA A 300 -2.68 -16.76 -3.59
N ASP A 301 -2.16 -16.16 -4.66
CA ASP A 301 -0.71 -16.17 -4.92
C ASP A 301 0.04 -15.39 -3.84
N VAL A 302 -0.56 -14.28 -3.38
CA VAL A 302 -0.02 -13.42 -2.33
C VAL A 302 -1.09 -13.15 -1.28
N GLU A 303 -0.82 -13.52 -0.03
CA GLU A 303 -1.63 -13.16 1.14
C GLU A 303 -0.79 -12.24 2.03
N GLY A 304 -1.10 -10.94 2.05
CA GLY A 304 -0.24 -9.91 2.64
C GLY A 304 -0.86 -9.17 3.81
N MET A 305 -0.02 -8.76 4.76
CA MET A 305 -0.41 -7.86 5.84
C MET A 305 -0.71 -6.45 5.27
N SER A 306 -1.70 -5.77 5.83
CA SER A 306 -2.00 -4.37 5.51
C SER A 306 -1.27 -3.39 6.42
N ASP A 307 -0.87 -2.25 5.86
CA ASP A 307 -0.49 -1.06 6.64
C ASP A 307 -1.70 -0.18 7.01
N GLY A 308 -2.92 -0.56 6.60
CA GLY A 308 -4.18 0.00 7.09
C GLY A 308 -4.41 -0.29 8.58
N TRP A 309 -5.37 0.42 9.17
CA TRP A 309 -5.68 0.36 10.62
C TRP A 309 -7.19 0.25 10.92
N ASP A 310 -8.02 0.23 9.88
CA ASP A 310 -9.47 0.06 9.92
C ASP A 310 -9.94 -0.72 8.68
N GLU A 311 -11.21 -1.08 8.60
CA GLU A 311 -11.76 -1.89 7.51
C GLU A 311 -11.51 -1.28 6.12
N LEU A 312 -11.80 0.01 5.96
CA LEU A 312 -11.72 0.69 4.67
C LEU A 312 -10.28 0.91 4.21
N SER A 313 -9.36 1.22 5.12
CA SER A 313 -7.93 1.35 4.81
C SER A 313 -7.28 -0.02 4.58
N ALA A 314 -7.67 -1.04 5.36
CA ALA A 314 -7.07 -2.35 5.27
C ALA A 314 -7.54 -3.13 4.04
N TYR A 315 -8.82 -3.12 3.71
CA TYR A 315 -9.38 -3.93 2.62
C TYR A 315 -9.55 -3.17 1.31
N GLY A 316 -9.61 -1.84 1.39
CA GLY A 316 -9.83 -0.98 0.24
C GLY A 316 -11.24 -0.41 0.19
N HIS A 317 -11.38 0.74 -0.46
CA HIS A 317 -12.67 1.41 -0.59
C HIS A 317 -12.75 2.18 -1.91
N THR A 318 -13.98 2.48 -2.34
CA THR A 318 -14.22 3.40 -3.45
C THR A 318 -14.09 4.83 -2.96
N HIS A 319 -13.15 5.56 -3.55
CA HIS A 319 -12.97 6.98 -3.36
C HIS A 319 -13.68 7.75 -4.48
N THR A 320 -14.54 8.68 -4.09
CA THR A 320 -15.34 9.48 -5.01
C THR A 320 -14.73 10.87 -5.15
N LEU A 321 -14.27 11.20 -6.35
CA LEU A 321 -13.69 12.49 -6.70
C LEU A 321 -14.73 13.35 -7.44
N PRO A 322 -15.06 14.56 -6.93
CA PRO A 322 -15.91 15.47 -7.66
C PRO A 322 -15.15 15.97 -8.89
N LEU A 323 -15.70 15.76 -10.09
CA LEU A 323 -15.17 16.34 -11.31
C LEU A 323 -15.84 17.70 -11.56
N PRO A 324 -15.13 18.84 -11.44
CA PRO A 324 -15.69 20.13 -11.77
C PRO A 324 -16.05 20.12 -13.26
N MET A 325 -17.32 20.43 -13.59
CA MET A 325 -17.90 20.49 -14.95
C MET A 325 -18.36 19.16 -15.59
N SER A 326 -18.45 18.04 -14.85
CA SER A 326 -19.08 16.81 -15.36
C SER A 326 -20.59 16.80 -15.12
N THR A 327 -21.41 16.68 -16.17
CA THR A 327 -22.84 16.32 -16.07
C THR A 327 -23.07 14.82 -15.85
N GLN A 328 -21.99 14.02 -15.81
CA GLN A 328 -22.01 12.56 -15.84
C GLN A 328 -21.72 11.92 -14.46
N GLY A 329 -21.88 12.69 -13.39
CA GLY A 329 -21.58 12.25 -12.02
C GLY A 329 -20.10 12.29 -11.65
N PRO A 330 -19.76 11.93 -10.40
CA PRO A 330 -18.39 11.98 -9.91
C PRO A 330 -17.53 10.84 -10.46
N LEU A 331 -16.21 11.03 -10.47
CA LEU A 331 -15.26 9.98 -10.79
C LEU A 331 -15.10 9.06 -9.57
N ARG A 332 -15.05 7.76 -9.81
CA ARG A 332 -14.82 6.75 -8.76
C ARG A 332 -13.46 6.09 -9.01
N SER A 333 -12.67 5.94 -7.96
CA SER A 333 -11.42 5.19 -7.97
C SER A 333 -11.39 4.19 -6.81
N ILE A 334 -10.70 3.07 -6.97
CA ILE A 334 -10.46 2.14 -5.86
C ILE A 334 -9.17 2.58 -5.18
N ARG A 335 -9.24 2.81 -3.87
CA ARG A 335 -8.08 3.16 -3.05
C ARG A 335 -7.71 2.02 -2.14
N LEU A 336 -6.43 1.68 -2.16
CA LEU A 336 -5.81 0.67 -1.34
C LEU A 336 -4.66 1.33 -0.59
N VAL A 337 -4.64 1.22 0.74
CA VAL A 337 -3.42 1.53 1.49
C VAL A 337 -2.35 0.50 1.15
N ALA A 338 -1.09 0.91 1.22
CA ALA A 338 0.04 0.04 0.96
C ALA A 338 -0.10 -1.28 1.74
N ARG A 339 0.28 -2.37 1.09
CA ARG A 339 0.57 -3.65 1.71
C ARG A 339 1.96 -3.60 2.29
N ASN A 340 2.12 -4.26 3.41
CA ASN A 340 3.39 -4.34 4.09
C ASN A 340 4.32 -5.33 3.37
N SER A 341 5.56 -4.92 3.10
CA SER A 341 6.56 -5.76 2.42
C SER A 341 7.50 -6.52 3.36
N GLY A 342 7.18 -6.55 4.66
CA GLY A 342 7.90 -7.28 5.71
C GLY A 342 7.11 -8.43 6.34
N LEU A 343 5.82 -8.59 6.01
CA LEU A 343 5.06 -9.79 6.39
C LEU A 343 4.02 -10.15 5.33
N PHE A 344 4.30 -11.20 4.56
CA PHE A 344 3.37 -11.73 3.56
C PHE A 344 3.66 -13.18 3.20
N TYR A 345 2.63 -13.92 2.85
CA TYR A 345 2.68 -15.28 2.38
C TYR A 345 2.63 -15.35 0.86
N LEU A 346 3.50 -16.16 0.27
CA LEU A 346 3.58 -16.48 -1.14
C LEU A 346 3.27 -17.96 -1.34
N SER A 347 2.24 -18.25 -2.12
CA SER A 347 2.01 -19.59 -2.65
C SER A 347 3.05 -19.90 -3.71
N ALA A 348 3.55 -21.14 -3.77
CA ALA A 348 4.51 -21.62 -4.77
C ALA A 348 3.90 -21.74 -6.19
N THR A 349 3.44 -20.62 -6.74
CA THR A 349 2.79 -20.52 -8.05
C THR A 349 3.70 -19.85 -9.09
N HIS A 350 3.41 -20.07 -10.36
CA HIS A 350 4.11 -19.40 -11.45
C HIS A 350 3.99 -17.87 -11.38
N GLN A 351 2.84 -17.36 -10.92
CA GLN A 351 2.56 -15.92 -10.80
C GLN A 351 3.38 -15.30 -9.67
N ALA A 352 3.41 -15.93 -8.49
CA ALA A 352 4.22 -15.47 -7.37
C ALA A 352 5.72 -15.48 -7.72
N LEU A 353 6.22 -16.54 -8.37
CA LEU A 353 7.61 -16.62 -8.81
C LEU A 353 7.96 -15.53 -9.83
N ARG A 354 7.06 -15.27 -10.80
CA ARG A 354 7.23 -14.17 -11.76
C ARG A 354 7.29 -12.83 -11.05
N MET A 355 6.37 -12.56 -10.13
CA MET A 355 6.34 -11.33 -9.34
C MET A 355 7.67 -11.12 -8.60
N MET A 356 8.17 -12.15 -7.89
CA MET A 356 9.43 -12.04 -7.15
C MET A 356 10.64 -11.82 -8.06
N LYS A 357 10.70 -12.50 -9.22
CA LYS A 357 11.75 -12.26 -10.23
C LYS A 357 11.71 -10.82 -10.77
N THR A 358 10.52 -10.32 -11.08
CA THR A 358 10.34 -8.93 -11.54
C THR A 358 10.75 -7.93 -10.46
N LEU A 359 10.34 -8.14 -9.21
CA LEU A 359 10.75 -7.26 -8.10
C LEU A 359 12.26 -7.29 -7.88
N ALA A 360 12.90 -8.46 -7.91
CA ALA A 360 14.34 -8.59 -7.80
C ALA A 360 15.06 -7.81 -8.91
N GLN A 361 14.57 -7.92 -10.16
CA GLN A 361 15.11 -7.14 -11.29
C GLN A 361 14.92 -5.63 -11.07
N ARG A 362 13.73 -5.20 -10.65
CA ARG A 362 13.43 -3.77 -10.40
C ARG A 362 14.32 -3.20 -9.30
N MET A 363 14.50 -3.90 -8.18
CA MET A 363 15.42 -3.47 -7.12
C MET A 363 16.87 -3.37 -7.60
N ALA A 364 17.26 -4.18 -8.60
CA ALA A 364 18.61 -4.15 -9.15
C ALA A 364 18.82 -3.06 -10.21
N SER A 365 17.74 -2.53 -10.81
CA SER A 365 17.82 -1.58 -11.95
C SER A 365 17.17 -0.23 -11.72
N GLU A 366 16.30 -0.09 -10.72
CA GLU A 366 15.52 1.11 -10.42
C GLU A 366 15.88 1.66 -9.04
N ASP A 367 15.91 2.98 -8.89
CA ASP A 367 15.97 3.65 -7.58
C ASP A 367 14.54 3.76 -7.01
N VAL A 368 14.08 2.68 -6.38
CA VAL A 368 12.72 2.57 -5.84
C VAL A 368 12.72 1.84 -4.51
N TRP A 369 11.92 2.35 -3.57
CA TRP A 369 11.69 1.71 -2.28
C TRP A 369 11.00 0.36 -2.45
N ASP A 370 11.41 -0.63 -1.66
CA ASP A 370 10.97 -2.02 -1.76
C ASP A 370 9.46 -2.19 -1.57
N GLN A 371 8.89 -1.51 -0.58
CA GLN A 371 7.45 -1.53 -0.33
C GLN A 371 6.68 -0.89 -1.48
N SER A 372 7.23 0.18 -2.07
CA SER A 372 6.64 0.87 -3.21
C SER A 372 6.64 -0.04 -4.44
N ALA A 373 7.76 -0.70 -4.73
CA ALA A 373 7.85 -1.63 -5.85
C ALA A 373 6.93 -2.85 -5.65
N TYR A 374 6.89 -3.43 -4.45
CA TYR A 374 6.02 -4.55 -4.07
C TYR A 374 4.54 -4.23 -4.33
N ASN A 375 4.08 -3.07 -3.86
CA ASN A 375 2.70 -2.62 -4.07
C ASN A 375 2.41 -2.29 -5.53
N GLN A 376 3.33 -1.59 -6.22
CA GLN A 376 3.16 -1.28 -7.63
C GLN A 376 3.05 -2.55 -8.47
N GLU A 377 3.91 -3.55 -8.25
CA GLU A 377 3.91 -4.78 -9.05
C GLU A 377 2.68 -5.65 -8.78
N MET A 378 2.14 -5.62 -7.55
CA MET A 378 0.91 -6.32 -7.19
C MET A 378 -0.30 -5.80 -7.98
N TRP A 379 -0.37 -4.49 -8.21
CA TRP A 379 -1.51 -3.82 -8.84
C TRP A 379 -1.22 -3.32 -10.26
N ARG A 380 -0.05 -3.66 -10.81
CA ARG A 380 0.34 -3.26 -12.16
C ARG A 380 -0.53 -4.00 -13.16
N LEU A 381 -1.31 -3.25 -13.93
CA LEU A 381 -2.08 -3.79 -15.04
C LEU A 381 -1.14 -4.08 -16.21
N ALA A 382 -1.46 -5.10 -17.03
CA ALA A 382 -0.75 -5.29 -18.28
C ALA A 382 -1.17 -4.19 -19.27
N TYR A 383 -0.21 -3.54 -19.93
CA TYR A 383 -0.47 -2.50 -20.92
C TYR A 383 0.66 -2.46 -21.95
N ALA A 384 0.31 -2.15 -23.20
CA ALA A 384 1.27 -2.18 -24.32
C ALA A 384 2.09 -3.48 -24.33
N ASP A 385 3.42 -3.35 -24.36
CA ASP A 385 4.43 -4.41 -24.32
C ASP A 385 4.71 -4.94 -22.90
N LYS A 386 4.17 -4.31 -21.85
CA LYS A 386 4.42 -4.70 -20.46
C LYS A 386 3.44 -5.78 -20.00
N ALA A 387 4.00 -6.90 -19.55
CA ALA A 387 3.26 -7.93 -18.85
C ALA A 387 3.08 -7.55 -17.36
N ALA A 388 1.93 -7.90 -16.80
CA ALA A 388 1.73 -7.89 -15.35
C ALA A 388 2.25 -9.18 -14.72
N ALA A 389 2.64 -9.13 -13.44
CA ALA A 389 2.84 -10.33 -12.64
C ALA A 389 1.58 -11.22 -12.62
N GLY A 390 0.39 -10.59 -12.56
CA GLY A 390 -0.90 -11.28 -12.64
C GLY A 390 -1.23 -12.08 -11.38
N VAL A 391 -0.72 -11.65 -10.23
CA VAL A 391 -0.99 -12.28 -8.94
C VAL A 391 -2.41 -11.98 -8.47
N SER A 392 -3.08 -13.02 -7.95
CA SER A 392 -4.24 -12.88 -7.09
C SER A 392 -3.81 -12.55 -5.67
N THR A 393 -4.59 -11.72 -5.00
CA THR A 393 -4.19 -11.09 -3.74
C THR A 393 -5.24 -11.31 -2.66
N ARG A 394 -4.77 -11.54 -1.44
CA ARG A 394 -5.55 -11.58 -0.22
C ARG A 394 -4.93 -10.67 0.83
N VAL A 395 -5.79 -10.04 1.63
CA VAL A 395 -5.41 -9.30 2.83
C VAL A 395 -5.54 -10.23 4.03
N MET A 396 -4.45 -10.39 4.78
CA MET A 396 -4.51 -10.97 6.12
C MET A 396 -5.40 -10.10 7.02
N ASN A 397 -6.25 -10.68 7.86
CA ASN A 397 -7.07 -9.90 8.79
C ASN A 397 -6.19 -8.96 9.63
N TYR A 398 -6.38 -7.64 9.52
CA TYR A 398 -5.48 -6.65 10.11
C TYR A 398 -5.54 -6.58 11.64
N LEU A 399 -6.55 -7.18 12.28
CA LEU A 399 -6.59 -7.37 13.74
C LEU A 399 -5.90 -8.68 14.16
N CYS A 400 -5.70 -9.63 13.25
CA CYS A 400 -4.91 -10.84 13.53
C CYS A 400 -3.44 -10.69 13.15
N PHE A 401 -3.16 -10.02 12.04
CA PHE A 401 -1.82 -9.70 11.57
C PHE A 401 -1.70 -8.18 11.56
N MET A 402 -1.42 -7.61 12.73
CA MET A 402 -1.50 -6.16 12.92
C MET A 402 -0.14 -5.50 12.80
N ASN A 403 -0.12 -4.27 12.29
CA ASN A 403 1.01 -3.37 12.52
C ASN A 403 0.90 -2.73 13.91
N THR A 404 2.03 -2.26 14.45
CA THR A 404 2.05 -1.64 15.78
C THR A 404 1.29 -0.33 15.88
N LYS A 405 1.08 0.40 14.77
CA LYS A 405 0.22 1.59 14.79
C LYS A 405 -1.21 1.21 15.17
N THR A 406 -1.72 0.10 14.64
CA THR A 406 -3.03 -0.45 15.00
C THR A 406 -3.06 -0.89 16.46
N LEU A 407 -2.02 -1.57 16.94
CA LEU A 407 -1.91 -2.00 18.34
C LEU A 407 -1.96 -0.82 19.32
N PHE A 408 -1.03 0.12 19.18
CA PHE A 408 -0.80 1.16 20.17
C PHE A 408 -1.79 2.33 20.08
N ARG A 409 -2.40 2.61 18.92
CA ARG A 409 -3.38 3.70 18.80
C ARG A 409 -4.81 3.28 19.08
N TYR A 410 -5.17 2.04 18.76
CA TYR A 410 -6.57 1.64 18.73
C TYR A 410 -6.81 0.40 19.58
N MET A 411 -6.19 -0.72 19.20
CA MET A 411 -6.52 -2.04 19.75
C MET A 411 -6.35 -2.10 21.27
N ARG A 412 -5.23 -1.58 21.81
CA ARG A 412 -4.95 -1.66 23.26
C ARG A 412 -5.91 -0.85 24.13
N HIS A 413 -6.74 0.01 23.54
CA HIS A 413 -7.73 0.85 24.23
C HIS A 413 -9.14 0.25 24.14
N ASP A 414 -9.35 -0.77 23.32
CA ASP A 414 -10.61 -1.50 23.23
C ASP A 414 -10.63 -2.62 24.28
N GLU A 415 -11.66 -2.64 25.13
CA GLU A 415 -11.76 -3.57 26.26
C GLU A 415 -11.73 -5.05 25.83
N GLN A 416 -12.38 -5.40 24.72
CA GLN A 416 -12.48 -6.78 24.25
C GLN A 416 -11.26 -7.21 23.45
N LEU A 417 -10.69 -6.30 22.65
CA LEU A 417 -9.50 -6.61 21.86
C LEU A 417 -8.23 -6.63 22.73
N ARG A 418 -8.14 -5.79 23.77
CA ARG A 418 -7.02 -5.81 24.73
C ARG A 418 -7.02 -7.09 25.58
N ASP A 419 -8.20 -7.65 25.88
CA ASP A 419 -8.31 -8.86 26.68
C ASP A 419 -7.75 -10.07 25.93
N ILE A 420 -6.58 -10.56 26.34
CA ILE A 420 -5.89 -11.70 25.73
C ILE A 420 -6.73 -12.99 25.81
N ALA A 421 -7.66 -13.10 26.77
CA ALA A 421 -8.59 -14.21 26.87
C ALA A 421 -9.70 -14.15 25.82
N GLN A 422 -9.95 -13.00 25.20
CA GLN A 422 -10.93 -12.79 24.13
C GLN A 422 -10.28 -12.64 22.75
N HIS A 423 -9.13 -11.98 22.67
CA HIS A 423 -8.43 -11.77 21.42
C HIS A 423 -6.92 -11.85 21.62
N LYS A 424 -6.29 -12.71 20.84
CA LYS A 424 -4.84 -12.82 20.73
C LYS A 424 -4.51 -12.68 19.25
N PRO A 425 -3.72 -11.69 18.82
CA PRO A 425 -3.31 -11.57 17.43
C PRO A 425 -2.34 -12.70 17.06
N VAL A 426 -2.24 -13.03 15.78
CA VAL A 426 -1.25 -13.99 15.28
C VAL A 426 0.14 -13.36 15.31
N SER A 427 0.27 -12.15 14.78
CA SER A 427 1.52 -11.40 14.72
C SER A 427 1.30 -9.91 14.92
N ILE A 428 2.36 -9.23 15.37
CA ILE A 428 2.46 -7.79 15.46
C ILE A 428 3.76 -7.35 14.78
N HIS A 429 3.68 -6.58 13.70
CA HIS A 429 4.86 -6.04 13.01
C HIS A 429 5.23 -4.65 13.55
N VAL A 430 6.46 -4.48 14.03
CA VAL A 430 6.98 -3.22 14.60
C VAL A 430 7.60 -2.33 13.51
N ASN A 431 6.87 -2.10 12.41
CA ASN A 431 7.38 -1.39 11.24
C ASN A 431 7.35 0.14 11.34
N TYR A 432 6.54 0.71 12.23
CA TYR A 432 6.30 2.16 12.32
C TYR A 432 7.09 2.89 13.40
N HIS A 433 7.92 2.19 14.16
CA HIS A 433 8.58 2.76 15.33
C HIS A 433 10.10 2.59 15.25
N PRO A 434 10.88 3.62 15.62
CA PRO A 434 12.33 3.48 15.71
C PRO A 434 12.74 2.58 16.89
N GLU A 435 11.93 2.48 17.95
CA GLU A 435 12.23 1.67 19.14
C GLU A 435 11.87 0.18 18.98
N LYS A 436 12.24 -0.42 17.84
CA LYS A 436 11.79 -1.76 17.44
C LYS A 436 12.01 -2.79 18.54
N GLU A 437 13.26 -2.94 19.00
CA GLU A 437 13.65 -3.97 19.98
C GLU A 437 12.90 -3.82 21.32
N LEU A 438 12.86 -2.61 21.87
CA LEU A 438 12.18 -2.35 23.15
C LEU A 438 10.65 -2.56 23.07
N ARG A 439 10.05 -2.24 21.93
CA ARG A 439 8.62 -2.50 21.69
C ARG A 439 8.37 -3.99 21.48
N MET A 440 9.25 -4.71 20.79
CA MET A 440 9.16 -6.17 20.68
C MET A 440 9.16 -6.84 22.05
N GLU A 441 10.06 -6.42 22.95
CA GLU A 441 10.12 -6.91 24.33
C GLU A 441 8.80 -6.63 25.08
N SER A 442 8.24 -5.43 24.94
CA SER A 442 6.99 -5.06 25.59
C SER A 442 5.79 -5.85 25.06
N ILE A 443 5.76 -6.13 23.76
CA ILE A 443 4.73 -6.95 23.12
C ILE A 443 4.85 -8.41 23.58
N LYS A 444 6.07 -8.96 23.61
CA LYS A 444 6.37 -10.29 24.18
C LYS A 444 5.90 -10.35 25.64
N ASP A 445 6.24 -9.35 26.43
CA ASP A 445 5.88 -9.29 27.84
C ASP A 445 4.37 -9.27 28.06
N PHE A 446 3.63 -8.53 27.23
CA PHE A 446 2.17 -8.47 27.30
C PHE A 446 1.53 -9.81 26.90
N TYR A 447 1.83 -10.33 25.70
CA TYR A 447 1.12 -11.49 25.14
C TYR A 447 1.64 -12.85 25.60
N LEU A 448 2.94 -12.98 25.81
CA LEU A 448 3.58 -14.26 26.15
C LEU A 448 3.83 -14.35 27.66
N ASN A 449 4.31 -13.27 28.30
CA ASN A 449 4.61 -13.27 29.74
C ASN A 449 3.46 -12.73 30.61
N ARG A 450 2.31 -12.36 30.01
CA ARG A 450 1.09 -11.92 30.70
C ARG A 450 1.28 -10.69 31.61
N LYS A 451 2.21 -9.80 31.28
CA LYS A 451 2.41 -8.52 32.00
C LYS A 451 1.42 -7.47 31.48
N ALA A 452 0.32 -7.29 32.19
CA ALA A 452 -0.83 -6.47 31.75
C ALA A 452 -0.50 -5.00 31.40
N SER A 453 0.52 -4.41 32.03
CA SER A 453 0.93 -3.02 31.82
C SER A 453 2.13 -2.83 30.88
N ALA A 454 2.64 -3.91 30.27
CA ALA A 454 3.85 -3.84 29.45
C ALA A 454 3.71 -2.91 28.23
N LEU A 455 2.50 -2.70 27.72
CA LEU A 455 2.24 -1.78 26.61
C LEU A 455 2.04 -0.32 27.04
N ASP A 456 1.85 -0.03 28.32
CA ASP A 456 1.38 1.29 28.80
C ASP A 456 2.49 2.35 28.76
N ALA A 457 3.76 1.91 28.79
CA ALA A 457 4.91 2.78 28.69
C ALA A 457 5.03 3.48 27.32
N TRP A 458 4.33 3.00 26.29
CA TRP A 458 4.44 3.47 24.92
C TRP A 458 3.32 4.42 24.53
N ASN A 459 3.63 5.41 23.69
CA ASN A 459 2.59 6.17 23.01
C ASN A 459 2.09 5.46 21.73
N GLY A 460 1.04 6.00 21.13
CA GLY A 460 0.46 5.52 19.87
C GLY A 460 1.29 5.88 18.63
N GLY A 461 2.23 6.80 18.75
CA GLY A 461 3.20 7.18 17.71
C GLY A 461 4.57 6.59 18.00
N GLU A 462 5.61 7.41 17.87
CA GLU A 462 6.98 7.04 18.28
C GLU A 462 7.26 7.51 19.70
N GLY A 463 8.02 6.74 20.47
CA GLY A 463 8.41 7.11 21.83
C GLY A 463 7.53 6.59 22.96
N ARG A 464 7.85 7.06 24.17
CA ARG A 464 7.14 6.73 25.41
C ARG A 464 5.90 7.60 25.64
N ASN A 465 4.98 7.10 26.45
CA ASN A 465 3.82 7.85 26.93
C ASN A 465 4.22 8.73 28.14
N THR A 466 4.50 10.00 27.88
CA THR A 466 5.03 10.93 28.89
C THR A 466 4.19 12.21 29.04
N HIS A 467 2.99 12.26 28.44
CA HIS A 467 2.12 13.45 28.35
C HIS A 467 2.85 14.73 27.93
N SER A 468 3.98 14.58 27.23
CA SER A 468 4.89 15.65 26.85
C SER A 468 5.68 15.20 25.62
N CYS A 469 6.61 16.04 25.17
CA CYS A 469 7.48 15.66 24.07
C CYS A 469 8.63 14.71 24.51
N ILE A 470 8.82 14.42 25.82
CA ILE A 470 9.86 13.45 26.27
C ILE A 470 9.59 12.12 25.56
N GLY A 471 10.59 11.52 24.93
CA GLY A 471 10.42 10.23 24.28
C GLY A 471 9.84 10.31 22.87
N LYS A 472 9.01 11.31 22.54
CA LYS A 472 8.46 11.52 21.17
C LYS A 472 9.50 12.04 20.18
N VAL A 473 10.51 12.77 20.67
CA VAL A 473 11.64 13.29 19.89
C VAL A 473 12.97 12.57 20.18
N GLY A 474 12.92 11.44 20.88
CA GLY A 474 14.08 10.68 21.34
C GLY A 474 13.99 10.37 22.83
N LEU A 475 14.56 9.25 23.27
CA LEU A 475 14.34 8.70 24.61
C LEU A 475 14.83 9.59 25.77
N HIS A 476 15.63 10.64 25.49
CA HIS A 476 16.39 11.38 26.52
C HIS A 476 16.39 12.91 26.40
N THR A 477 15.53 13.54 25.58
CA THR A 477 15.50 15.02 25.50
C THR A 477 14.07 15.60 25.48
N ASN A 478 13.91 16.69 26.23
CA ASN A 478 12.73 17.58 26.21
C ASN A 478 13.03 18.92 25.56
N SER A 479 14.30 19.19 25.31
CA SER A 479 14.70 20.48 24.77
C SER A 479 14.15 20.56 23.37
N MET A 480 13.27 21.50 23.13
CA MET A 480 12.80 21.91 21.81
C MET A 480 13.33 23.33 21.62
N PRO A 481 14.58 23.48 21.20
CA PRO A 481 15.20 24.81 21.10
C PRO A 481 14.57 25.58 19.94
N MET A 482 14.32 26.87 20.16
CA MET A 482 13.81 27.77 19.12
C MET A 482 14.80 27.84 17.97
N LEU A 483 14.30 27.92 16.72
CA LEU A 483 15.16 27.98 15.55
C LEU A 483 16.23 29.08 15.68
N THR A 484 17.49 28.66 15.72
CA THR A 484 18.65 29.56 15.63
C THR A 484 19.35 29.43 14.28
N GLU A 485 20.25 30.36 13.95
CA GLU A 485 21.10 30.28 12.75
C GLU A 485 21.87 28.95 12.69
N LYS A 486 22.34 28.46 13.84
CA LYS A 486 23.02 27.15 13.95
C LYS A 486 22.11 25.99 13.56
N GLU A 487 20.87 25.99 14.02
CA GLU A 487 19.90 24.94 13.72
C GLU A 487 19.40 25.01 12.28
N LEU A 488 19.25 26.22 11.74
CA LEU A 488 18.94 26.44 10.33
C LEU A 488 20.05 25.85 9.45
N GLN A 489 21.33 26.11 9.74
CA GLN A 489 22.45 25.51 9.02
C GLN A 489 22.47 23.97 9.13
N GLY A 490 22.09 23.43 10.29
CA GLY A 490 22.04 21.99 10.55
C GLY A 490 20.84 21.25 9.94
N SER A 491 19.80 21.93 9.48
CA SER A 491 18.57 21.31 8.96
C SER A 491 18.28 21.73 7.51
N ARG A 492 18.32 20.76 6.60
CA ARG A 492 17.97 20.99 5.18
C ARG A 492 16.49 21.33 5.01
N LEU A 493 15.62 20.69 5.80
CA LEU A 493 14.19 20.96 5.82
C LEU A 493 13.88 22.38 6.29
N ALA A 494 14.45 22.81 7.42
CA ALA A 494 14.22 24.16 7.95
C ALA A 494 14.66 25.23 6.94
N ARG A 495 15.83 25.06 6.30
CA ARG A 495 16.28 25.94 5.21
C ARG A 495 15.31 25.97 4.05
N SER A 496 14.87 24.81 3.59
CA SER A 496 13.94 24.72 2.47
C SER A 496 12.60 25.41 2.76
N ILE A 497 12.11 25.35 3.99
CA ILE A 497 10.88 26.03 4.41
C ILE A 497 11.05 27.55 4.43
N ILE A 498 12.18 28.05 4.94
CA ILE A 498 12.48 29.49 4.95
C ILE A 498 12.70 30.03 3.54
N GLU A 499 13.48 29.32 2.71
CA GLU A 499 13.76 29.69 1.32
C GLU A 499 12.50 29.69 0.45
N ALA A 500 11.55 28.79 0.72
CA ALA A 500 10.27 28.76 0.01
C ALA A 500 9.43 30.01 0.31
N ALA A 501 9.47 30.54 1.54
CA ALA A 501 8.75 31.74 1.97
C ALA A 501 7.23 31.71 1.67
N GLU A 502 6.64 30.52 1.72
CA GLU A 502 5.25 30.28 1.31
C GLU A 502 4.24 30.43 2.47
N GLU A 503 2.97 30.63 2.12
CA GLU A 503 1.86 30.60 3.08
C GLU A 503 1.30 29.20 3.29
N TRP A 504 1.04 28.87 4.55
CA TRP A 504 0.50 27.59 4.96
C TRP A 504 -0.90 27.72 5.57
N GLU A 505 -1.63 26.61 5.55
CA GLU A 505 -2.92 26.40 6.19
C GLU A 505 -2.80 25.19 7.12
N TRP A 506 -3.39 25.26 8.31
CA TRP A 506 -3.41 24.19 9.30
C TRP A 506 -4.83 24.02 9.83
N SER A 507 -5.40 22.83 9.66
CA SER A 507 -6.76 22.49 10.13
C SER A 507 -7.83 23.42 9.59
N GLY A 508 -7.71 23.87 8.34
CA GLY A 508 -8.64 24.82 7.75
C GLY A 508 -8.37 26.29 8.09
N ARG A 509 -7.34 26.56 8.91
CA ARG A 509 -7.00 27.91 9.41
C ARG A 509 -5.70 28.40 8.77
N GLY A 510 -5.70 29.63 8.29
CA GLY A 510 -4.54 30.24 7.67
C GLY A 510 -4.85 31.66 7.16
N PRO A 511 -3.86 32.35 6.57
CA PRO A 511 -2.49 31.89 6.38
C PRO A 511 -1.65 31.95 7.67
N PHE A 512 -0.58 31.16 7.70
CA PHE A 512 0.54 31.34 8.63
C PHE A 512 1.88 31.18 7.89
N ARG A 513 2.96 31.70 8.48
CA ARG A 513 4.33 31.60 7.93
C ARG A 513 5.33 31.17 8.99
N PHE A 514 6.37 30.48 8.53
CA PHE A 514 7.55 30.16 9.33
C PHE A 514 8.57 31.30 9.21
N GLY A 515 8.82 32.03 10.30
CA GLY A 515 9.81 33.11 10.33
C GLY A 515 11.23 32.61 10.52
N ALA A 516 12.21 33.24 9.86
CA ALA A 516 13.64 32.85 9.94
C ALA A 516 14.26 32.98 11.34
N SER A 517 13.64 33.77 12.22
CA SER A 517 14.03 33.90 13.62
C SER A 517 13.48 32.80 14.53
N GLY A 518 12.75 31.82 13.97
CA GLY A 518 11.99 30.84 14.75
C GLY A 518 10.62 31.34 15.21
N ALA A 519 10.21 32.56 14.83
CA ALA A 519 8.87 33.05 15.11
C ALA A 519 7.82 32.31 14.26
N PHE A 520 6.72 31.91 14.90
CA PHE A 520 5.53 31.37 14.23
C PHE A 520 4.42 32.42 14.30
N GLU A 521 3.97 32.90 13.15
CA GLU A 521 2.96 33.95 13.05
C GLU A 521 1.78 33.49 12.19
N ALA A 522 0.59 33.49 12.80
CA ALA A 522 -0.69 33.26 12.16
C ALA A 522 -1.69 34.34 12.60
N SER A 523 -2.75 34.56 11.81
CA SER A 523 -3.85 35.46 12.21
C SER A 523 -4.58 35.00 13.48
N TRP A 524 -4.54 33.70 13.75
CA TRP A 524 -5.24 33.05 14.86
C TRP A 524 -4.31 32.62 16.01
N ALA A 525 -2.99 32.78 15.86
CA ALA A 525 -2.03 32.31 16.85
C ALA A 525 -0.65 32.96 16.67
N ARG A 526 0.08 33.07 17.79
CA ARG A 526 1.51 33.37 17.79
C ARG A 526 2.26 32.32 18.57
N GLY A 527 3.49 32.06 18.17
CA GLY A 527 4.29 31.00 18.76
C GLY A 527 5.73 31.03 18.31
N GLU A 528 6.40 29.92 18.54
CA GLU A 528 7.76 29.66 18.08
C GLU A 528 7.81 28.32 17.37
N TRP A 529 8.82 28.13 16.53
CA TRP A 529 9.09 26.87 15.87
C TRP A 529 10.60 26.60 15.80
N GLY A 530 10.95 25.35 15.55
CA GLY A 530 12.34 24.93 15.43
C GLY A 530 12.50 23.52 14.93
N THR A 531 13.74 23.05 14.94
CA THR A 531 14.08 21.68 14.53
C THR A 531 13.76 20.69 15.64
N VAL A 532 13.39 19.46 15.26
CA VAL A 532 13.24 18.36 16.21
C VAL A 532 14.61 17.76 16.50
N PRO A 533 15.11 17.77 17.76
CA PRO A 533 16.41 17.22 18.11
C PRO A 533 16.33 15.70 18.28
N SER A 534 16.00 15.02 17.19
CA SER A 534 15.89 13.58 17.11
C SER A 534 16.88 13.03 16.10
N GLN A 535 17.61 11.98 16.47
CA GLN A 535 18.41 11.21 15.53
C GLN A 535 17.56 10.49 14.47
N TRP A 536 16.25 10.31 14.73
CA TRP A 536 15.32 9.58 13.87
C TRP A 536 14.46 10.50 12.98
N ARG A 537 14.20 11.74 13.42
CA ARG A 537 13.23 12.65 12.78
C ARG A 537 13.91 13.86 12.12
N LYS A 538 14.76 13.60 11.12
CA LYS A 538 15.39 14.66 10.32
C LYS A 538 14.36 15.44 9.47
N ASP A 539 13.21 14.83 9.23
CA ASP A 539 12.11 15.32 8.39
C ASP A 539 10.98 15.98 9.21
N SER A 540 11.25 16.34 10.46
CA SER A 540 10.25 16.94 11.35
C SER A 540 10.72 18.27 11.92
N LEU A 541 9.74 19.15 12.11
CA LEU A 541 9.87 20.38 12.87
C LEU A 541 8.96 20.31 14.09
N TYR A 542 9.12 21.23 15.03
CA TYR A 542 8.11 21.44 16.05
C TYR A 542 7.60 22.88 15.98
N VAL A 543 6.38 23.08 16.46
CA VAL A 543 5.79 24.40 16.68
C VAL A 543 5.19 24.42 18.08
N ARG A 544 5.45 25.48 18.84
CA ARG A 544 4.76 25.78 20.09
C ARG A 544 3.80 26.94 19.87
N VAL A 545 2.52 26.72 20.13
CA VAL A 545 1.44 27.70 19.99
C VAL A 545 0.50 27.55 21.17
N GLU A 546 0.09 28.67 21.78
CA GLU A 546 -0.90 28.67 22.87
C GLU A 546 -0.54 27.74 24.06
N GLY A 547 0.76 27.59 24.34
CA GLY A 547 1.26 26.71 25.41
C GLY A 547 1.37 25.23 25.04
N GLU A 548 0.83 24.82 23.89
CA GLU A 548 0.92 23.46 23.37
C GLU A 548 2.09 23.30 22.41
N ILE A 549 2.71 22.11 22.40
CA ILE A 549 3.77 21.76 21.44
C ILE A 549 3.23 20.74 20.45
N TYR A 550 3.49 20.97 19.18
CA TYR A 550 3.15 20.08 18.08
C TYR A 550 4.42 19.66 17.33
N ILE A 551 4.52 18.37 17.02
CA ILE A 551 5.53 17.84 16.10
C ILE A 551 4.92 17.83 14.70
N LEU A 552 5.53 18.58 13.77
CA LEU A 552 5.15 18.63 12.37
C LEU A 552 5.99 17.63 11.58
N MET A 553 5.34 16.58 11.07
CA MET A 553 5.93 15.58 10.20
C MET A 553 5.57 15.91 8.75
N PHE A 554 6.55 16.37 7.96
CA PHE A 554 6.31 16.72 6.57
C PHE A 554 6.21 15.45 5.73
N LEU A 555 5.21 15.38 4.85
CA LEU A 555 5.00 14.22 3.97
C LEU A 555 5.93 14.31 2.77
N SER A 556 6.39 13.17 2.25
CA SER A 556 7.35 13.05 1.13
C SER A 556 6.91 13.79 -0.14
N GLU A 557 5.61 14.07 -0.26
CA GLU A 557 4.95 14.92 -1.26
C GLU A 557 4.83 16.39 -0.81
N LYS A 558 5.88 16.87 -0.14
CA LYS A 558 6.51 18.21 -0.08
C LYS A 558 5.69 19.46 0.26
N TRP A 559 4.38 19.40 0.42
CA TRP A 559 3.57 20.60 0.70
C TRP A 559 2.44 20.35 1.68
N SER A 560 2.56 19.28 2.47
CA SER A 560 1.65 18.98 3.57
C SER A 560 2.41 18.35 4.73
N PHE A 561 1.85 18.50 5.93
CA PHE A 561 2.38 17.91 7.14
C PHE A 561 1.26 17.34 8.01
N VAL A 562 1.62 16.34 8.80
CA VAL A 562 0.83 15.85 9.92
C VAL A 562 1.37 16.49 11.18
N ALA A 563 0.49 17.12 11.97
CA ALA A 563 0.83 17.74 13.23
C ALA A 563 0.34 16.86 14.39
N LEU A 564 1.25 16.44 15.26
CA LEU A 564 0.95 15.63 16.44
C LEU A 564 1.12 16.48 17.70
N ARG A 565 0.04 16.68 18.46
CA ARG A 565 0.11 17.37 19.75
C ARG A 565 0.82 16.52 20.80
N CYS A 566 1.81 17.09 21.49
CA CYS A 566 2.63 16.35 22.46
C CYS A 566 1.87 15.93 23.71
N SER A 567 0.85 16.70 24.15
CA SER A 567 0.13 16.42 25.40
C SER A 567 -0.77 15.19 25.31
N ASP A 568 -1.50 15.03 24.19
CA ASP A 568 -2.55 14.01 24.06
C ASP A 568 -2.57 13.25 22.72
N GLU A 569 -1.58 13.49 21.86
CA GLU A 569 -1.47 12.82 20.55
C GLU A 569 -2.58 13.17 19.56
N GLN A 570 -3.30 14.27 19.79
CA GLN A 570 -4.24 14.78 18.80
C GLN A 570 -3.53 15.01 17.47
N VAL A 571 -4.07 14.40 16.41
CA VAL A 571 -3.57 14.54 15.05
C VAL A 571 -4.36 15.62 14.33
N THR A 572 -3.62 16.57 13.76
CA THR A 572 -4.15 17.59 12.86
C THR A 572 -3.29 17.65 11.61
N PHE A 573 -3.69 18.42 10.61
CA PHE A 573 -3.02 18.42 9.31
C PHE A 573 -2.86 19.84 8.78
N GLY A 574 -1.75 20.08 8.09
CA GLY A 574 -1.54 21.32 7.37
C GLY A 574 -1.01 21.09 5.95
N GLN A 575 -1.14 22.13 5.13
CA GLN A 575 -0.76 22.15 3.73
C GLN A 575 -0.38 23.55 3.28
N LEU A 576 0.35 23.65 2.17
CA LEU A 576 0.61 24.90 1.50
C LEU A 576 -0.68 25.49 0.91
N ARG A 577 -0.84 26.82 0.99
CA ARG A 577 -1.98 27.51 0.35
C ARG A 577 -1.79 27.77 -1.14
N SER A 578 -0.53 27.94 -1.59
CA SER A 578 -0.25 28.30 -2.97
C SER A 578 -0.75 27.22 -3.93
N PRO A 579 -1.48 27.58 -5.01
CA PRO A 579 -1.96 26.63 -6.01
C PRO A 579 -0.83 26.09 -6.90
N ASP A 580 0.29 26.81 -6.96
CA ASP A 580 1.45 26.43 -7.75
C ASP A 580 2.44 25.67 -6.89
N VAL A 581 2.90 24.51 -7.37
CA VAL A 581 4.05 23.81 -6.78
C VAL A 581 5.25 24.75 -6.93
N PRO A 582 5.86 25.24 -5.82
CA PRO A 582 7.04 26.11 -5.89
C PRO A 582 8.13 25.46 -6.76
N LYS A 583 8.85 26.29 -7.54
CA LYS A 583 9.90 25.82 -8.46
C LYS A 583 10.98 24.99 -7.75
N ASN A 584 11.18 25.26 -6.46
CA ASN A 584 12.11 24.53 -5.59
C ASN A 584 11.32 23.51 -4.77
N ARG A 585 11.55 22.22 -5.02
CA ARG A 585 11.05 21.14 -4.16
C ARG A 585 11.69 21.29 -2.78
N LEU A 586 10.95 21.11 -1.68
CA LEU A 586 11.59 20.85 -0.36
C LEU A 586 12.53 19.65 -0.53
N VAL A 587 13.84 19.82 -0.32
CA VAL A 587 14.78 18.70 -0.45
C VAL A 587 15.22 18.26 0.94
N TRP A 588 15.09 16.96 1.22
CA TRP A 588 15.43 16.30 2.49
C TRP A 588 16.93 16.09 2.64
#